data_AF-A0A6N7KL65-F1
#
_entry.id   AF-A0A6N7KL65-F1
#
_cell.length_a   1.000
_cell.length_b   1.000
_cell.length_c   1.000
_cell.angle_alpha   90.00
_cell.angle_beta   90.00
_cell.angle_gamma   90.00
#
_symmetry.space_group_name_H-M   'P 1'
#
loop_
_entity.id
_entity.type
_entity.pdbx_description
1 polymer ?
#
loop_
_entity_poly.entity_id
_entity_poly.type
_entity_poly.pdbx_seq_one_letter_code
_entity_poly.pdbx_strand_id
1 'polypeptide(L)'
;MEGNSFGGADVVLLPGARTGRDPARSIKRGPSRLPPDVVAATQRERLLDGLVHTVAEHGYQHATVSDICRAAGVTRPVFYELFSGKEDAFLAAHRHGTGVVIRRMAAAFAVEPDWCTGIRQALDAMLRLLAGVPAFATMAVIEIEAVGPAGRRERDQLLKKFRAFFAEVPQLPGGIEVEAVVDAVVGGVYSAVYRQVGSGRTGELEDLLPVLSLFCLAPFLGPAEAGRRLGLADG
;
A
#
# COMPACT_ATOMS: atom_id res chain seq x y z
N MET A 1 -1.41 -8.16 42.34
CA MET A 1 -0.40 -8.92 41.57
C MET A 1 -1.14 -9.53 40.40
N GLU A 2 -1.46 -8.73 39.39
CA GLU A 2 -0.56 -8.32 38.29
C GLU A 2 -0.27 -9.47 37.33
N GLY A 3 -0.55 -9.23 36.04
CA GLY A 3 0.12 -9.93 34.95
C GLY A 3 -0.79 -10.45 33.85
N ASN A 4 -0.68 -9.80 32.69
CA ASN A 4 -1.07 -10.23 31.34
C ASN A 4 -2.56 -10.22 30.99
N SER A 5 -3.00 -9.61 29.87
CA SER A 5 -2.33 -9.54 28.57
C SER A 5 -2.76 -8.28 27.79
N PHE A 6 -1.83 -7.35 27.58
CA PHE A 6 -1.86 -6.44 26.44
C PHE A 6 -1.46 -7.26 25.21
N GLY A 7 -2.44 -7.90 24.59
CA GLY A 7 -2.24 -8.85 23.50
C GLY A 7 -3.14 -8.58 22.30
N GLY A 8 -3.43 -7.32 22.00
CA GLY A 8 -3.83 -6.93 20.65
C GLY A 8 -2.56 -6.54 19.93
N ALA A 9 -1.92 -7.45 19.19
CA ALA A 9 -0.92 -7.03 18.23
C ALA A 9 -1.60 -5.94 17.37
N ASP A 10 -1.06 -4.73 17.36
CA ASP A 10 -1.52 -3.66 16.48
C ASP A 10 -1.39 -4.16 15.04
N VAL A 11 -2.46 -4.80 14.54
CA VAL A 11 -2.57 -5.15 13.14
C VAL A 11 -2.72 -3.81 12.45
N VAL A 12 -1.60 -3.24 12.03
CA VAL A 12 -1.63 -2.01 11.25
C VAL A 12 -2.35 -2.34 9.95
N LEU A 13 -3.58 -1.84 9.84
CA LEU A 13 -4.45 -2.06 8.70
C LEU A 13 -4.15 -1.04 7.61
N LEU A 14 -4.45 -1.40 6.37
CA LEU A 14 -4.50 -0.42 5.30
C LEU A 14 -5.66 0.56 5.55
N PRO A 15 -5.45 1.86 5.32
CA PRO A 15 -6.55 2.81 5.21
C PRO A 15 -7.58 2.30 4.20
N GLY A 16 -8.86 2.38 4.53
CA GLY A 16 -9.96 1.83 3.75
C GLY A 16 -10.33 0.39 4.10
N ALA A 17 -9.54 -0.33 4.92
CA ALA A 17 -9.90 -1.66 5.40
C ALA A 17 -11.09 -1.63 6.39
N ARG A 18 -11.31 -0.47 7.03
CA ARG A 18 -12.47 -0.20 7.88
C ARG A 18 -13.31 0.90 7.26
N THR A 19 -14.56 1.01 7.71
CA THR A 19 -15.35 2.21 7.44
C THR A 19 -14.85 3.34 8.33
N GLY A 20 -14.93 4.59 7.85
CA GLY A 20 -14.54 5.76 8.65
C GLY A 20 -15.37 5.94 9.94
N ARG A 21 -16.57 5.35 10.00
CA ARG A 21 -17.46 5.35 11.18
C ARG A 21 -17.52 4.01 11.90
N ASP A 22 -16.47 3.19 11.80
CA ASP A 22 -16.39 1.91 12.49
C ASP A 22 -16.81 2.04 13.98
N PRO A 23 -17.88 1.35 14.43
CA PRO A 23 -18.36 1.41 15.81
C PRO A 23 -17.30 1.05 16.85
N ALA A 24 -16.32 0.20 16.50
CA ALA A 24 -15.21 -0.16 17.38
C ALA A 24 -14.29 1.03 17.72
N ARG A 25 -14.28 2.07 16.87
CA ARG A 25 -13.53 3.33 17.06
C ARG A 25 -14.45 4.51 17.44
N SER A 26 -15.63 4.22 17.97
CA SER A 26 -16.55 5.25 18.45
C SER A 26 -16.02 5.86 19.76
N ILE A 27 -15.75 7.16 19.73
CA ILE A 27 -15.32 7.91 20.92
C ILE A 27 -16.58 8.28 21.72
N LYS A 28 -16.91 7.47 22.72
CA LYS A 28 -18.04 7.71 23.62
C LYS A 28 -17.78 8.95 24.49
N ARG A 29 -18.81 9.78 24.67
CA ARG A 29 -18.79 10.87 25.66
C ARG A 29 -19.13 10.28 27.03
N GLY A 30 -18.23 10.37 28.01
CA GLY A 30 -18.43 9.80 29.35
C GLY A 30 -17.34 10.18 30.37
N PRO A 31 -17.47 9.73 31.63
CA PRO A 31 -16.61 10.15 32.74
C PRO A 31 -15.14 9.71 32.60
N SER A 32 -14.88 8.62 31.87
CA SER A 32 -13.53 8.24 31.46
C SER A 32 -13.24 8.86 30.09
N ARG A 33 -12.63 10.05 30.09
CA ARG A 33 -12.10 10.65 28.86
C ARG A 33 -10.86 9.89 28.44
N LEU A 34 -10.85 9.43 27.18
CA LEU A 34 -9.62 8.96 26.55
C LEU A 34 -8.57 10.09 26.55
N PRO A 35 -7.28 9.75 26.67
CA PRO A 35 -6.20 10.72 26.50
C PRO A 35 -6.32 11.48 25.17
N PRO A 36 -6.00 12.80 25.12
CA PRO A 36 -6.16 13.62 23.92
C PRO A 36 -5.41 13.08 22.68
N ASP A 37 -4.24 12.48 22.87
CA ASP A 37 -3.42 11.83 21.85
C ASP A 37 -4.10 10.59 21.27
N VAL A 38 -4.72 9.76 22.11
CA VAL A 38 -5.51 8.59 21.67
C VAL A 38 -6.73 9.02 20.87
N VAL A 39 -7.40 10.11 21.29
CA VAL A 39 -8.51 10.71 20.54
C VAL A 39 -8.03 11.20 19.18
N ALA A 40 -6.93 11.96 19.12
CA ALA A 40 -6.36 12.48 17.88
C ALA A 40 -5.94 11.36 16.91
N ALA A 41 -5.29 10.31 17.42
CA ALA A 41 -4.91 9.14 16.62
C ALA A 41 -6.15 8.43 16.04
N THR A 42 -7.17 8.19 16.86
CA THR A 42 -8.42 7.56 16.41
C THR A 42 -9.14 8.40 15.35
N GLN A 43 -9.22 9.73 15.56
CA GLN A 43 -9.80 10.67 14.58
C GLN A 43 -9.01 10.65 13.27
N ARG A 44 -7.67 10.64 13.36
CA ARG A 44 -6.78 10.57 12.20
C ARG A 44 -7.03 9.30 11.40
N GLU A 45 -7.06 8.12 12.03
CA GLU A 45 -7.35 6.86 11.33
C GLU A 45 -8.72 6.88 10.64
N ARG A 46 -9.76 7.34 11.33
CA ARG A 46 -11.12 7.47 10.77
C ARG A 46 -11.14 8.40 9.56
N LEU A 47 -10.38 9.50 9.60
CA LEU A 47 -10.21 10.41 8.48
C LEU A 47 -9.49 9.74 7.29
N LEU A 48 -8.44 8.94 7.54
CA LEU A 48 -7.75 8.23 6.46
C LEU A 48 -8.68 7.20 5.79
N ASP A 49 -9.44 6.43 6.58
CA ASP A 49 -10.43 5.47 6.05
C ASP A 49 -11.54 6.18 5.27
N GLY A 50 -12.10 7.25 5.84
CA GLY A 50 -13.10 8.08 5.18
C GLY A 50 -12.59 8.68 3.88
N LEU A 51 -11.34 9.14 3.85
CA LEU A 51 -10.69 9.67 2.66
C LEU A 51 -10.55 8.62 1.57
N VAL A 52 -10.01 7.43 1.90
CA VAL A 52 -9.81 6.36 0.91
C VAL A 52 -11.12 5.97 0.25
N HIS A 53 -12.18 5.75 1.02
CA HIS A 53 -13.50 5.42 0.45
C HIS A 53 -14.07 6.57 -0.38
N THR A 54 -14.00 7.80 0.12
CA THR A 54 -14.54 8.97 -0.58
C THR A 54 -13.86 9.18 -1.93
N VAL A 55 -12.53 9.04 -1.96
CA VAL A 55 -11.70 9.20 -3.15
C VAL A 55 -11.90 8.04 -4.12
N ALA A 56 -12.00 6.80 -3.64
CA ALA A 56 -12.26 5.65 -4.51
C ALA A 56 -13.64 5.70 -5.16
N GLU A 57 -14.64 6.32 -4.50
CA GLU A 57 -16.00 6.45 -5.01
C GLU A 57 -16.17 7.63 -5.98
N HIS A 58 -15.61 8.80 -5.65
CA HIS A 58 -15.87 10.04 -6.40
C HIS A 58 -14.69 10.50 -7.28
N GLY A 59 -13.53 9.87 -7.12
CA GLY A 59 -12.25 10.36 -7.63
C GLY A 59 -11.69 11.52 -6.80
N TYR A 60 -10.37 11.71 -6.85
CA TYR A 60 -9.66 12.75 -6.09
C TYR A 60 -10.16 14.15 -6.43
N GLN A 61 -10.45 14.43 -7.71
CA GLN A 61 -10.86 15.77 -8.15
C GLN A 61 -12.20 16.19 -7.53
N HIS A 62 -13.18 15.29 -7.47
CA HIS A 62 -14.53 15.60 -6.97
C HIS A 62 -14.68 15.40 -5.46
N ALA A 63 -13.81 14.62 -4.81
CA ALA A 63 -13.82 14.45 -3.36
C ALA A 63 -13.64 15.81 -2.64
N THR A 64 -14.49 16.10 -1.65
CA THR A 64 -14.37 17.31 -0.83
C THR A 64 -14.01 17.00 0.62
N VAL A 65 -13.43 17.97 1.34
CA VAL A 65 -13.19 17.85 2.80
C VAL A 65 -14.48 17.56 3.56
N SER A 66 -15.61 18.11 3.12
CA SER A 66 -16.92 17.84 3.74
C SER A 66 -17.33 16.37 3.57
N ASP A 67 -17.10 15.78 2.40
CA ASP A 67 -17.40 14.36 2.14
C ASP A 67 -16.55 13.44 3.01
N ILE A 68 -15.26 13.73 3.09
CA ILE A 68 -14.29 12.98 3.91
C ILE A 68 -14.69 13.05 5.39
N CYS A 69 -14.97 14.26 5.89
CA CYS A 69 -15.44 14.48 7.26
C CYS A 69 -16.73 13.69 7.55
N ARG A 70 -17.69 13.70 6.61
CA ARG A 70 -18.93 12.95 6.71
C ARG A 70 -18.66 11.45 6.74
N ALA A 71 -17.86 10.91 5.82
CA ALA A 71 -17.51 9.49 5.76
C ALA A 71 -16.76 9.01 7.01
N ALA A 72 -15.94 9.88 7.60
CA ALA A 72 -15.21 9.61 8.83
C ALA A 72 -16.04 9.84 10.11
N GLY A 73 -17.15 10.60 10.04
CA GLY A 73 -17.88 11.04 11.22
C GLY A 73 -17.07 11.99 12.10
N VAL A 74 -16.28 12.85 11.46
CA VAL A 74 -15.37 13.85 12.06
C VAL A 74 -15.81 15.24 11.61
N THR A 75 -15.62 16.26 12.45
CA THR A 75 -16.02 17.63 12.10
C THR A 75 -14.91 18.33 11.30
N ARG A 76 -15.29 19.35 10.51
CA ARG A 76 -14.30 20.14 9.73
C ARG A 76 -13.23 20.81 10.61
N PRO A 77 -13.53 21.39 11.78
CA PRO A 77 -12.49 21.92 12.67
C PRO A 77 -11.45 20.86 13.04
N VAL A 78 -11.89 19.65 13.43
CA VAL A 78 -10.98 18.53 13.77
C VAL A 78 -10.16 18.06 12.56
N PHE A 79 -10.73 18.10 11.35
CA PHE A 79 -9.96 17.84 10.14
C PHE A 79 -8.79 18.83 9.99
N TYR A 80 -9.06 20.13 10.16
CA TYR A 80 -8.05 21.17 9.99
C TYR A 80 -7.04 21.24 11.15
N GLU A 81 -7.34 20.64 12.31
CA GLU A 81 -6.36 20.39 13.36
C GLU A 81 -5.32 19.34 12.96
N LEU A 82 -5.68 18.39 12.08
CA LEU A 82 -4.84 17.26 11.67
C LEU A 82 -4.20 17.42 10.29
N PHE A 83 -4.86 18.14 9.38
CA PHE A 83 -4.44 18.29 7.99
C PHE A 83 -4.66 19.70 7.48
N SER A 84 -3.68 20.20 6.71
CA SER A 84 -3.78 21.51 6.07
C SER A 84 -4.81 21.56 4.92
N GLY A 85 -5.16 20.40 4.35
CA GLY A 85 -6.12 20.29 3.26
C GLY A 85 -6.28 18.87 2.72
N LYS A 86 -7.08 18.72 1.66
CA LYS A 86 -7.35 17.44 0.99
C LYS A 86 -6.06 16.78 0.47
N GLU A 87 -5.17 17.56 -0.15
CA GLU A 87 -3.89 17.05 -0.67
C GLU A 87 -3.04 16.46 0.46
N ASP A 88 -2.85 17.19 1.55
CA ASP A 88 -2.07 16.74 2.71
C ASP A 88 -2.66 15.47 3.34
N ALA A 89 -3.98 15.43 3.54
CA ALA A 89 -4.68 14.24 4.02
C ALA A 89 -4.51 13.04 3.07
N PHE A 90 -4.59 13.27 1.75
CA PHE A 90 -4.40 12.23 0.74
C PHE A 90 -2.98 11.67 0.81
N LEU A 91 -1.96 12.52 0.81
CA LEU A 91 -0.57 12.06 0.86
C LEU A 91 -0.24 11.38 2.20
N ALA A 92 -0.87 11.81 3.29
CA ALA A 92 -0.77 11.14 4.58
C ALA A 92 -1.38 9.72 4.56
N ALA A 93 -2.56 9.54 3.93
CA ALA A 93 -3.16 8.22 3.72
C ALA A 93 -2.27 7.34 2.82
N HIS A 94 -1.77 7.89 1.72
CA HIS A 94 -0.88 7.20 0.77
C HIS A 94 0.40 6.71 1.47
N ARG A 95 1.12 7.61 2.17
CA ARG A 95 2.34 7.25 2.92
C ARG A 95 2.08 6.22 4.00
N HIS A 96 0.98 6.35 4.74
CA HIS A 96 0.64 5.40 5.79
C HIS A 96 0.38 4.01 5.20
N GLY A 97 -0.54 3.89 4.24
CA GLY A 97 -0.90 2.61 3.64
C GLY A 97 0.24 1.96 2.87
N THR A 98 0.98 2.70 2.05
CA THR A 98 2.14 2.14 1.34
C THR A 98 3.25 1.72 2.29
N GLY A 99 3.41 2.39 3.43
CA GLY A 99 4.28 1.94 4.51
C GLY A 99 3.84 0.60 5.11
N VAL A 100 2.54 0.35 5.26
CA VAL A 100 2.01 -0.97 5.67
C VAL A 100 2.35 -2.02 4.62
N VAL A 101 2.09 -1.75 3.33
CA VAL A 101 2.39 -2.66 2.22
C VAL A 101 3.87 -3.04 2.22
N ILE A 102 4.78 -2.07 2.24
CA ILE A 102 6.23 -2.33 2.24
C ILE A 102 6.66 -3.17 3.44
N ARG A 103 6.15 -2.87 4.65
CA ARG A 103 6.50 -3.66 5.84
C ARG A 103 6.02 -5.11 5.73
N ARG A 104 4.84 -5.34 5.15
CA ARG A 104 4.29 -6.69 4.94
C ARG A 104 5.09 -7.45 3.89
N MET A 105 5.44 -6.80 2.79
CA MET A 105 6.33 -7.36 1.79
C MET A 105 7.70 -7.72 2.37
N ALA A 106 8.31 -6.83 3.15
CA ALA A 106 9.61 -7.06 3.79
C ALA A 106 9.57 -8.23 4.79
N ALA A 107 8.49 -8.34 5.58
CA ALA A 107 8.31 -9.46 6.48
C ALA A 107 8.13 -10.81 5.74
N ALA A 108 7.38 -10.82 4.64
CA ALA A 108 7.20 -12.01 3.80
C ALA A 108 8.50 -12.39 3.07
N PHE A 109 9.30 -11.41 2.65
CA PHE A 109 10.60 -11.62 2.03
C PHE A 109 11.61 -12.24 3.02
N ALA A 110 11.71 -11.68 4.23
CA ALA A 110 12.79 -11.99 5.18
C ALA A 110 12.73 -13.39 5.80
N VAL A 111 11.59 -14.09 5.70
CA VAL A 111 11.44 -15.46 6.23
C VAL A 111 11.84 -16.54 5.21
N GLU A 112 12.04 -16.15 3.96
CA GLU A 112 12.34 -17.09 2.89
C GLU A 112 13.85 -17.40 2.79
N PRO A 113 14.22 -18.63 2.40
CA PRO A 113 15.61 -19.08 2.42
C PRO A 113 16.45 -18.53 1.26
N ASP A 114 15.82 -18.04 0.19
CA ASP A 114 16.50 -17.54 -0.99
C ASP A 114 15.77 -16.34 -1.59
N TRP A 115 16.55 -15.49 -2.28
CA TRP A 115 16.08 -14.24 -2.88
C TRP A 115 14.91 -14.44 -3.86
N CYS A 116 14.89 -15.53 -4.65
CA CYS A 116 13.84 -15.75 -5.65
C CYS A 116 12.49 -16.03 -4.97
N THR A 117 12.51 -16.92 -3.98
CA THR A 117 11.33 -17.23 -3.17
C THR A 117 10.89 -16.01 -2.37
N GLY A 118 11.84 -15.25 -1.80
CA GLY A 118 11.57 -13.98 -1.11
C GLY A 118 10.86 -12.96 -1.99
N ILE A 119 11.31 -12.74 -3.23
CA ILE A 119 10.65 -11.83 -4.19
C ILE A 119 9.22 -12.30 -4.48
N ARG A 120 9.02 -13.59 -4.72
CA ARG A 120 7.68 -14.16 -4.96
C ARG A 120 6.75 -13.93 -3.78
N GLN A 121 7.20 -14.19 -2.55
CA GLN A 121 6.38 -14.00 -1.34
C GLN A 121 6.09 -12.53 -1.04
N ALA A 122 7.06 -11.64 -1.31
CA ALA A 122 6.82 -10.20 -1.23
C ALA A 122 5.74 -9.75 -2.21
N LEU A 123 5.79 -10.21 -3.46
CA LEU A 123 4.76 -9.91 -4.47
C LEU A 123 3.40 -10.47 -4.06
N ASP A 124 3.32 -11.73 -3.61
CA ASP A 124 2.06 -12.34 -3.15
C ASP A 124 1.44 -11.53 -2.01
N ALA A 125 2.24 -11.15 -0.99
CA ALA A 125 1.78 -10.32 0.12
C ALA A 125 1.23 -8.96 -0.35
N MET A 126 1.90 -8.31 -1.31
CA MET A 126 1.43 -7.04 -1.89
C MET A 126 0.10 -7.22 -2.62
N LEU A 127 0.02 -8.20 -3.52
CA LEU A 127 -1.15 -8.41 -4.37
C LEU A 127 -2.38 -8.78 -3.54
N ARG A 128 -2.24 -9.67 -2.56
CA ARG A 128 -3.32 -10.02 -1.61
C ARG A 128 -3.81 -8.83 -0.81
N LEU A 129 -2.90 -7.98 -0.33
CA LEU A 129 -3.26 -6.79 0.44
C LEU A 129 -4.06 -5.77 -0.40
N LEU A 130 -3.62 -5.54 -1.64
CA LEU A 130 -4.32 -4.63 -2.55
C LEU A 130 -5.67 -5.20 -3.01
N ALA A 131 -5.73 -6.50 -3.30
CA ALA A 131 -6.98 -7.19 -3.65
C ALA A 131 -7.99 -7.17 -2.48
N GLY A 132 -7.50 -7.33 -1.25
CA GLY A 132 -8.32 -7.29 -0.04
C GLY A 132 -8.85 -5.91 0.34
N VAL A 133 -8.25 -4.82 -0.18
CA VAL A 133 -8.70 -3.45 0.07
C VAL A 133 -8.76 -2.64 -1.24
N PRO A 134 -9.75 -2.91 -2.12
CA PRO A 134 -9.78 -2.31 -3.46
C PRO A 134 -9.84 -0.78 -3.45
N ALA A 135 -10.53 -0.18 -2.47
CA ALA A 135 -10.59 1.28 -2.34
C ALA A 135 -9.19 1.88 -2.10
N PHE A 136 -8.35 1.21 -1.31
CA PHE A 136 -6.96 1.63 -1.11
C PHE A 136 -6.15 1.45 -2.39
N ALA A 137 -6.31 0.32 -3.10
CA ALA A 137 -5.62 0.10 -4.36
C ALA A 137 -5.94 1.20 -5.38
N THR A 138 -7.23 1.51 -5.60
CA THR A 138 -7.66 2.61 -6.49
C THR A 138 -7.05 3.93 -6.08
N MET A 139 -7.14 4.28 -4.79
CA MET A 139 -6.56 5.53 -4.28
C MET A 139 -5.04 5.59 -4.48
N ALA A 140 -4.34 4.50 -4.20
CA ALA A 140 -2.88 4.45 -4.20
C ALA A 140 -2.26 4.40 -5.60
N VAL A 141 -2.90 3.74 -6.58
CA VAL A 141 -2.34 3.58 -7.93
C VAL A 141 -3.05 4.39 -9.01
N ILE A 142 -4.34 4.70 -8.87
CA ILE A 142 -5.08 5.47 -9.89
C ILE A 142 -5.16 6.94 -9.50
N GLU A 143 -5.74 7.21 -8.33
CA GLU A 143 -6.07 8.60 -7.93
C GLU A 143 -4.85 9.44 -7.56
N ILE A 144 -3.70 8.79 -7.28
CA ILE A 144 -2.42 9.47 -7.07
C ILE A 144 -2.02 10.36 -8.27
N GLU A 145 -2.39 9.96 -9.49
CA GLU A 145 -2.09 10.70 -10.72
C GLU A 145 -2.86 12.03 -10.78
N ALA A 146 -4.07 12.07 -10.20
CA ALA A 146 -4.92 13.24 -10.18
C ALA A 146 -4.48 14.30 -9.15
N VAL A 147 -3.58 13.97 -8.21
CA VAL A 147 -3.05 14.92 -7.22
C VAL A 147 -2.10 15.95 -7.83
N GLY A 148 -1.48 15.64 -8.99
CA GLY A 148 -0.56 16.54 -9.67
C GLY A 148 0.90 16.36 -9.23
N PRO A 149 1.73 17.43 -9.19
CA PRO A 149 3.17 17.31 -8.93
C PRO A 149 3.52 16.65 -7.59
N ALA A 150 2.71 16.87 -6.55
CA ALA A 150 2.94 16.26 -5.25
C ALA A 150 2.68 14.74 -5.26
N GLY A 151 1.61 14.29 -5.92
CA GLY A 151 1.31 12.87 -6.11
C GLY A 151 2.39 12.15 -6.92
N ARG A 152 2.86 12.75 -8.03
CA ARG A 152 3.98 12.19 -8.81
C ARG A 152 5.23 12.00 -7.97
N ARG A 153 5.61 13.00 -7.16
CA ARG A 153 6.77 12.88 -6.25
C ARG A 153 6.60 11.75 -5.23
N GLU A 154 5.41 11.59 -4.65
CA GLU A 154 5.12 10.51 -3.70
C GLU A 154 5.19 9.13 -4.36
N ARG A 155 4.62 8.98 -5.55
CA ARG A 155 4.74 7.76 -6.35
C ARG A 155 6.19 7.44 -6.67
N ASP A 156 6.96 8.41 -7.15
CA ASP A 156 8.37 8.18 -7.51
C ASP A 156 9.21 7.81 -6.27
N GLN A 157 8.92 8.40 -5.10
CA GLN A 157 9.54 8.00 -3.83
C GLN A 157 9.12 6.60 -3.39
N LEU A 158 7.87 6.21 -3.61
CA LEU A 158 7.39 4.86 -3.37
C LEU A 158 8.15 3.84 -4.24
N LEU A 159 8.25 4.09 -5.56
CA LEU A 159 8.94 3.18 -6.47
C LEU A 159 10.40 2.98 -6.08
N LYS A 160 11.10 4.04 -5.67
CA LYS A 160 12.49 3.94 -5.16
C LYS A 160 12.62 3.05 -3.93
N LYS A 161 11.62 2.98 -3.06
CA LYS A 161 11.68 2.11 -1.87
C LYS A 161 11.67 0.62 -2.22
N PHE A 162 11.05 0.23 -3.35
CA PHE A 162 11.06 -1.16 -3.79
C PHE A 162 12.43 -1.66 -4.22
N ARG A 163 13.40 -0.77 -4.50
CA ARG A 163 14.78 -1.17 -4.82
C ARG A 163 15.44 -1.97 -3.70
N ALA A 164 15.02 -1.79 -2.45
CA ALA A 164 15.55 -2.53 -1.30
C ALA A 164 15.37 -4.05 -1.44
N PHE A 165 14.37 -4.53 -2.18
CA PHE A 165 14.17 -5.97 -2.44
C PHE A 165 15.16 -6.55 -3.46
N PHE A 166 15.90 -5.70 -4.17
CA PHE A 166 16.86 -6.07 -5.20
C PHE A 166 18.32 -5.87 -4.75
N ALA A 167 18.57 -5.76 -3.44
CA ALA A 167 19.92 -5.53 -2.91
C ALA A 167 20.90 -6.69 -3.21
N GLU A 168 20.39 -7.90 -3.44
CA GLU A 168 21.19 -9.12 -3.67
C GLU A 168 21.18 -9.59 -5.13
N VAL A 169 20.89 -8.69 -6.08
CA VAL A 169 20.88 -9.07 -7.50
C VAL A 169 22.27 -9.46 -8.02
N PRO A 170 22.38 -10.48 -8.88
CA PRO A 170 23.61 -10.83 -9.57
C PRO A 170 24.19 -9.69 -10.42
N GLN A 171 25.49 -9.75 -10.70
CA GLN A 171 26.11 -8.86 -11.68
C GLN A 171 25.52 -9.09 -13.07
N LEU A 172 25.17 -8.00 -13.76
CA LEU A 172 24.67 -8.05 -15.12
C LEU A 172 25.82 -8.11 -16.15
N PRO A 173 25.54 -8.56 -17.38
CA PRO A 173 26.49 -8.46 -18.49
C PRO A 173 27.01 -7.04 -18.70
N GLY A 174 28.25 -6.92 -19.19
CA GLY A 174 28.96 -5.64 -19.29
C GLY A 174 28.19 -4.55 -20.05
N GLY A 175 28.12 -3.35 -19.46
CA GLY A 175 27.51 -2.16 -20.05
C GLY A 175 26.08 -1.85 -19.61
N ILE A 176 25.45 -2.70 -18.79
CA ILE A 176 24.10 -2.49 -18.26
C ILE A 176 24.17 -2.15 -16.76
N GLU A 177 23.65 -0.98 -16.41
CA GLU A 177 23.52 -0.54 -15.01
C GLU A 177 22.39 -1.31 -14.31
N VAL A 178 22.73 -2.02 -13.23
CA VAL A 178 21.79 -2.80 -12.41
C VAL A 178 20.61 -1.95 -11.94
N GLU A 179 20.88 -0.72 -11.46
CA GLU A 179 19.85 0.21 -10.99
C GLU A 179 18.83 0.55 -12.08
N ALA A 180 19.27 0.70 -13.33
CA ALA A 180 18.37 0.98 -14.44
C ALA A 180 17.45 -0.20 -14.74
N VAL A 181 17.96 -1.44 -14.62
CA VAL A 181 17.15 -2.65 -14.76
C VAL A 181 16.17 -2.79 -13.61
N VAL A 182 16.59 -2.54 -12.37
CA VAL A 182 15.71 -2.55 -11.19
C VAL A 182 14.58 -1.51 -11.36
N ASP A 183 14.91 -0.30 -11.81
CA ASP A 183 13.90 0.74 -12.09
C ASP A 183 12.90 0.30 -13.17
N ALA A 184 13.38 -0.34 -14.24
CA ALA A 184 12.52 -0.87 -15.30
C ALA A 184 11.59 -1.98 -14.78
N VAL A 185 12.10 -2.89 -13.95
CA VAL A 185 11.32 -3.96 -13.31
C VAL A 185 10.25 -3.38 -12.39
N VAL A 186 10.64 -2.49 -11.47
CA VAL A 186 9.71 -1.85 -10.52
C VAL A 186 8.63 -1.05 -11.26
N GLY A 187 9.01 -0.28 -12.29
CA GLY A 187 8.07 0.45 -13.14
C GLY A 187 7.12 -0.48 -13.90
N GLY A 188 7.61 -1.61 -14.41
CA GLY A 188 6.79 -2.63 -15.08
C GLY A 188 5.77 -3.28 -14.16
N VAL A 189 6.18 -3.65 -12.93
CA VAL A 189 5.29 -4.18 -11.88
C VAL A 189 4.21 -3.15 -11.54
N TYR A 190 4.59 -1.90 -11.27
CA TYR A 190 3.63 -0.83 -10.99
C TYR A 190 2.63 -0.65 -12.14
N SER A 191 3.12 -0.67 -13.39
CA SER A 191 2.29 -0.53 -14.58
C SER A 191 1.28 -1.68 -14.75
N ALA A 192 1.67 -2.92 -14.41
CA ALA A 192 0.77 -4.07 -14.45
C ALA A 192 -0.34 -3.97 -13.39
N VAL A 193 0.01 -3.62 -12.15
CA VAL A 193 -0.96 -3.39 -11.07
C VAL A 193 -1.89 -2.23 -11.42
N TYR A 194 -1.34 -1.11 -11.90
CA TYR A 194 -2.10 0.06 -12.37
C TYR A 194 -3.15 -0.33 -13.41
N ARG A 195 -2.77 -1.09 -14.44
CA ARG A 195 -3.71 -1.53 -15.49
C ARG A 195 -4.80 -2.45 -14.94
N GLN A 196 -4.44 -3.39 -14.08
CA GLN A 196 -5.41 -4.33 -13.51
C GLN A 196 -6.44 -3.60 -12.65
N VAL A 197 -6.00 -2.70 -11.76
CA VAL A 197 -6.88 -1.86 -10.94
C VAL A 197 -7.72 -0.93 -11.80
N GLY A 198 -7.11 -0.24 -12.77
CA GLY A 198 -7.80 0.67 -13.68
C GLY A 198 -8.84 -0.01 -14.57
N SER A 199 -8.70 -1.32 -14.81
CA SER A 199 -9.69 -2.13 -15.53
C SER A 199 -10.84 -2.64 -14.66
N GLY A 200 -10.88 -2.27 -13.36
CA GLY A 200 -11.90 -2.74 -12.42
C GLY A 200 -11.68 -4.16 -11.90
N ARG A 201 -10.52 -4.78 -12.18
CA ARG A 201 -10.21 -6.17 -11.85
C ARG A 201 -9.31 -6.30 -10.62
N THR A 202 -9.49 -5.42 -9.64
CA THR A 202 -8.66 -5.39 -8.42
C THR A 202 -8.73 -6.69 -7.62
N GLY A 203 -9.88 -7.38 -7.62
CA GLY A 203 -10.04 -8.69 -6.97
C GLY A 203 -9.26 -9.83 -7.64
N GLU A 204 -8.75 -9.62 -8.86
CA GLU A 204 -7.96 -10.58 -9.64
C GLU A 204 -6.46 -10.22 -9.62
N LEU A 205 -6.01 -9.33 -8.73
CA LEU A 205 -4.59 -8.93 -8.69
C LEU A 205 -3.66 -10.12 -8.42
N GLU A 206 -4.12 -11.12 -7.67
CA GLU A 206 -3.35 -12.33 -7.36
C GLU A 206 -3.01 -13.16 -8.61
N ASP A 207 -3.82 -13.06 -9.68
CA ASP A 207 -3.56 -13.72 -10.97
C ASP A 207 -2.30 -13.18 -11.66
N LEU A 208 -1.84 -11.98 -11.27
CA LEU A 208 -0.58 -11.42 -11.76
C LEU A 208 0.65 -12.07 -11.11
N LEU A 209 0.51 -12.84 -10.02
CA LEU A 209 1.65 -13.36 -9.27
C LEU A 209 2.62 -14.19 -10.14
N PRO A 210 2.19 -15.15 -10.98
CA PRO A 210 3.12 -15.93 -11.80
C PRO A 210 3.91 -15.06 -12.77
N VAL A 211 3.22 -14.16 -13.50
CA VAL A 211 3.86 -13.31 -14.50
C VAL A 211 4.78 -12.26 -13.87
N LEU A 212 4.39 -11.65 -12.76
CA LEU A 212 5.22 -10.66 -12.06
C LEU A 212 6.43 -11.30 -11.39
N SER A 213 6.29 -12.51 -10.83
CA SER A 213 7.43 -13.24 -10.27
C SER A 213 8.45 -13.54 -11.36
N LEU A 214 8.00 -14.06 -12.51
CA LEU A 214 8.89 -14.33 -13.65
C LEU A 214 9.54 -13.03 -14.15
N PHE A 215 8.75 -11.96 -14.31
CA PHE A 215 9.23 -10.65 -14.79
C PHE A 215 10.26 -10.01 -13.86
N CYS A 216 10.12 -10.17 -12.54
CA CYS A 216 11.09 -9.66 -11.57
C CYS A 216 12.42 -10.42 -11.58
N LEU A 217 12.43 -11.72 -11.91
CA LEU A 217 13.62 -12.57 -11.81
C LEU A 217 14.34 -12.76 -13.16
N ALA A 218 13.59 -12.85 -14.26
CA ALA A 218 14.14 -13.15 -15.59
C ALA A 218 15.22 -12.17 -16.07
N PRO A 219 15.15 -10.84 -15.81
CA PRO A 219 16.21 -9.91 -16.20
C PRO A 219 17.58 -10.20 -15.54
N PHE A 220 17.59 -10.90 -14.41
CA PHE A 220 18.79 -11.16 -13.62
C PHE A 220 19.28 -12.61 -13.73
N LEU A 221 18.37 -13.57 -13.90
CA LEU A 221 18.69 -15.01 -13.93
C LEU A 221 18.60 -15.62 -15.34
N GLY A 222 17.95 -14.90 -16.26
CA GLY A 222 17.42 -15.46 -17.50
C GLY A 222 16.08 -16.19 -17.28
N PRO A 223 15.23 -16.27 -18.32
CA PRO A 223 13.86 -16.78 -18.19
C PRO A 223 13.79 -18.26 -17.78
N ALA A 224 14.72 -19.10 -18.25
CA ALA A 224 14.72 -20.53 -17.93
C ALA A 224 15.07 -20.81 -16.45
N GLU A 225 16.09 -20.13 -15.91
CA GLU A 225 16.44 -20.29 -14.49
C GLU A 225 15.35 -19.67 -13.59
N ALA A 226 14.81 -18.51 -13.95
CA ALA A 226 13.68 -17.93 -13.23
C ALA A 226 12.47 -18.87 -13.20
N GLY A 227 12.12 -19.50 -14.32
CA GLY A 227 11.05 -20.50 -14.39
C GLY A 227 11.28 -21.69 -13.44
N ARG A 228 12.49 -22.28 -13.49
CA ARG A 228 12.89 -23.39 -12.59
C ARG A 228 12.78 -23.00 -11.11
N ARG A 229 13.31 -21.83 -10.72
CA ARG A 229 13.27 -21.32 -9.34
C ARG A 229 11.85 -21.12 -8.83
N LEU A 230 10.93 -20.73 -9.72
CA LEU A 230 9.53 -20.50 -9.38
C LEU A 230 8.67 -21.77 -9.42
N GLY A 231 9.24 -22.93 -9.80
CA GLY A 231 8.48 -24.15 -10.00
C GLY A 231 7.45 -24.05 -11.15
N LEU A 232 7.67 -23.12 -12.09
CA LEU A 232 6.88 -23.04 -13.32
C LEU A 232 7.38 -24.15 -14.23
N ALA A 233 6.56 -25.17 -14.48
CA ALA A 233 6.94 -26.30 -15.33
C ALA A 233 7.36 -25.83 -16.73
N ASP A 234 8.38 -26.49 -17.30
CA ASP A 234 8.74 -26.32 -18.71
C ASP A 234 7.54 -26.80 -19.55
N GLY A 235 6.89 -25.85 -20.25
CA GLY A 235 5.81 -26.12 -21.19
C GLY A 235 6.29 -26.68 -22.51
#